data_AF-A0A820AC91-F1
#
_entry.id   AF-A0A820AC91-F1
#
_cell.length_a   1.000
_cell.length_b   1.000
_cell.length_c   1.000
_cell.angle_alpha   90.00
_cell.angle_beta   90.00
_cell.angle_gamma   90.00
#
_symmetry.space_group_name_H-M   'P 1'
#
loop_
_entity.id
_entity.type
_entity.pdbx_description
1 polymer ?
#
loop_
_entity_poly.entity_id
_entity_poly.type
_entity_poly.pdbx_seq_one_letter_code
_entity_poly.pdbx_strand_id
1 'polypeptide(L)'
;GGILILTIPSTDHQGIVSTAFYCDHVYTCAKLLFNEQELSDLTIPLYCRSLSECVDHALFDRCSLQLIKAESGQVNGPFFEQLQKGQLTLDEFIKIMTKTLQCAFESSIRRALEINGRSKEEIDQLLIKFWSLYEEKLKEKSHSIVTDNPFACVCLVLKKLKVVDK
;
A
#
# COMPACT_ATOMS: atom_id res chain seq x y z
N GLY A 1 23.14 -9.17 20.82
CA GLY A 1 22.07 -8.29 20.33
C GLY A 1 21.70 -8.78 18.95
N GLY A 2 20.41 -8.92 18.68
CA GLY A 2 19.91 -9.32 17.36
C GLY A 2 20.02 -8.21 16.33
N ILE A 3 19.85 -8.57 15.06
CA ILE A 3 19.68 -7.64 13.95
C ILE A 3 18.20 -7.57 13.62
N LEU A 4 17.68 -6.34 13.46
CA LEU A 4 16.36 -6.06 12.97
C LEU A 4 16.50 -5.45 11.58
N ILE A 5 15.83 -6.02 10.59
CA ILE A 5 15.76 -5.49 9.23
C ILE A 5 14.32 -5.02 9.01
N LEU A 6 14.15 -3.75 8.66
CA LEU A 6 12.85 -3.16 8.36
C LEU A 6 12.82 -2.78 6.88
N THR A 7 11.78 -3.24 6.18
CA THR A 7 11.46 -2.80 4.82
C THR A 7 10.19 -1.98 4.90
N ILE A 8 10.29 -0.68 4.65
CA ILE A 8 9.21 0.28 4.85
C ILE A 8 8.79 0.81 3.48
N PRO A 9 7.52 0.71 3.07
CA PRO A 9 7.04 1.37 1.86
C PRO A 9 7.35 2.87 1.91
N SER A 10 7.99 3.39 0.87
CA SER A 10 8.50 4.75 0.85
C SER A 10 8.13 5.48 -0.42
N THR A 11 8.27 6.80 -0.40
CA THR A 11 8.40 7.56 -1.64
C THR A 11 9.73 7.20 -2.31
N ASP A 12 9.80 7.32 -3.63
CA ASP A 12 11.06 7.30 -4.35
C ASP A 12 11.84 8.62 -4.15
N HIS A 13 12.98 8.75 -4.84
CA HIS A 13 13.84 9.93 -4.79
C HIS A 13 13.20 11.20 -5.38
N GLN A 14 12.08 11.07 -6.10
CA GLN A 14 11.28 12.17 -6.64
C GLN A 14 10.05 12.49 -5.78
N GLY A 15 9.86 11.77 -4.66
CA GLY A 15 8.68 11.90 -3.82
C GLY A 15 7.47 11.13 -4.33
N ILE A 16 7.62 10.32 -5.39
CA ILE A 16 6.53 9.57 -6.00
C ILE A 16 6.28 8.29 -5.18
N VAL A 17 5.01 8.03 -4.89
CA VAL A 17 4.57 6.85 -4.16
C VAL A 17 4.20 5.76 -5.17
N SER A 18 4.89 4.61 -5.16
CA SER A 18 4.62 3.51 -6.12
C SER A 18 3.19 2.96 -5.98
N THR A 19 2.58 3.09 -4.80
CA THR A 19 1.18 2.71 -4.56
C THR A 19 0.16 3.78 -4.98
N ALA A 20 0.59 4.98 -5.42
CA ALA A 20 -0.30 6.04 -5.85
C ALA A 20 -1.17 5.60 -7.03
N PHE A 21 -0.59 4.89 -8.01
CA PHE A 21 -1.33 4.33 -9.13
C PHE A 21 -2.55 3.53 -8.66
N TYR A 22 -2.38 2.66 -7.66
CA TYR A 22 -3.46 1.84 -7.14
C TYR A 22 -4.48 2.65 -6.33
N CYS A 23 -4.00 3.58 -5.50
CA CYS A 23 -4.88 4.45 -4.70
C CYS A 23 -5.72 5.38 -5.59
N ASP A 24 -5.19 5.85 -6.71
CA ASP A 24 -5.92 6.65 -7.69
C ASP A 24 -7.08 5.86 -8.31
N HIS A 25 -6.89 4.56 -8.55
CA HIS A 25 -7.95 3.68 -9.05
C HIS A 25 -9.02 3.42 -7.98
N VAL A 26 -8.63 3.27 -6.72
CA VAL A 26 -9.56 3.19 -5.58
C VAL A 26 -10.40 4.46 -5.52
N TYR A 27 -9.76 5.63 -5.57
CA TYR A 27 -10.46 6.91 -5.57
C TYR A 27 -11.37 7.10 -6.80
N THR A 28 -10.93 6.67 -7.98
CA THR A 28 -11.74 6.71 -9.21
C THR A 28 -12.99 5.84 -9.08
N CYS A 29 -12.87 4.64 -8.53
CA CYS A 29 -14.02 3.76 -8.29
C CYS A 29 -14.98 4.37 -7.27
N ALA A 30 -14.44 4.95 -6.19
CA ALA A 30 -15.25 5.66 -5.21
C ALA A 30 -16.04 6.79 -5.87
N LYS A 31 -15.37 7.63 -6.68
CA LYS A 31 -16.00 8.78 -7.36
C LYS A 31 -17.17 8.40 -8.25
N LEU A 32 -17.15 7.19 -8.80
CA LEU A 32 -18.21 6.68 -9.68
C LEU A 32 -19.39 6.06 -8.91
N LEU A 33 -19.20 5.66 -7.65
CA LEU A 33 -20.18 4.90 -6.89
C LEU A 33 -20.72 5.64 -5.65
N PHE A 34 -19.96 6.60 -5.15
CA PHE A 34 -20.22 7.29 -3.88
C PHE A 34 -20.80 8.67 -4.17
N ASN A 35 -21.62 9.18 -3.25
CA ASN A 35 -22.03 10.59 -3.26
C ASN A 35 -20.90 11.50 -2.72
N GLU A 36 -21.09 12.81 -2.80
CA GLU A 36 -20.07 13.80 -2.40
C GLU A 36 -19.67 13.69 -0.92
N GLN A 37 -20.64 13.43 -0.03
CA GLN A 37 -20.37 13.31 1.41
C GLN A 37 -19.57 12.03 1.71
N GLU A 38 -19.98 10.90 1.13
CA GLU A 38 -19.25 9.62 1.24
C GLU A 38 -17.81 9.71 0.71
N LEU A 39 -17.61 10.48 -0.36
CA LEU A 39 -16.27 10.75 -0.90
C LEU A 39 -15.44 11.62 0.04
N SER A 40 -16.04 12.64 0.64
CA SER A 40 -15.37 13.49 1.62
C SER A 40 -14.99 12.72 2.89
N ASP A 41 -15.79 11.72 3.26
CA ASP A 41 -15.57 10.90 4.45
C ASP A 41 -14.62 9.72 4.20
N LEU A 42 -14.37 9.37 2.95
CA LEU A 42 -13.45 8.30 2.59
C LEU A 42 -11.99 8.72 2.87
N THR A 43 -11.37 8.03 3.81
CA THR A 43 -9.94 8.17 4.10
C THR A 43 -9.22 6.86 3.80
N ILE A 44 -8.18 6.91 2.97
CA ILE A 44 -7.24 5.80 2.79
C ILE A 44 -6.02 6.08 3.68
N PRO A 45 -5.82 5.35 4.80
CA PRO A 45 -4.78 5.65 5.78
C PRO A 45 -3.41 5.14 5.32
N LEU A 46 -2.96 5.61 4.16
CA LEU A 46 -1.67 5.27 3.58
C LEU A 46 -0.76 6.49 3.57
N TYR A 47 0.38 6.35 4.23
CA TYR A 47 1.41 7.38 4.24
C TYR A 47 2.78 6.71 4.04
N CYS A 48 3.38 7.00 2.89
CA CYS A 48 4.70 6.51 2.53
C CYS A 48 5.75 7.54 2.95
N ARG A 49 6.64 7.14 3.86
CA ARG A 49 7.68 8.02 4.40
C ARG A 49 8.83 8.17 3.42
N SER A 50 9.48 9.33 3.45
CA SER A 50 10.81 9.51 2.86
C SER A 50 11.89 8.77 3.66
N LEU A 51 13.08 8.59 3.08
CA LEU A 51 14.24 8.03 3.79
C LEU A 51 14.56 8.83 5.07
N SER A 52 14.52 10.16 4.98
CA SER A 52 14.77 11.05 6.11
C SER A 52 13.76 10.87 7.25
N GLU A 53 12.49 10.58 6.94
CA GLU A 53 11.45 10.35 7.95
C GLU A 53 11.50 8.93 8.54
N CYS A 54 12.15 8.00 7.86
CA CYS A 54 12.42 6.65 8.37
C CYS A 54 13.61 6.61 9.34
N VAL A 55 14.57 7.53 9.22
CA VAL A 55 15.75 7.59 10.08
C VAL A 55 15.47 8.50 11.30
N ASP A 56 15.08 7.88 12.41
CA ASP A 56 14.84 8.58 13.68
C ASP A 56 15.82 8.11 14.76
N HIS A 57 16.95 8.81 14.87
CA HIS A 57 17.99 8.51 15.85
C HIS A 57 17.48 8.57 17.30
N ALA A 58 16.61 9.53 17.62
CA ALA A 58 16.06 9.66 18.97
C ALA A 58 15.15 8.48 19.33
N LEU A 59 14.36 7.97 18.39
CA LEU A 59 13.61 6.72 18.57
C LEU A 59 14.54 5.53 18.71
N PHE A 60 15.56 5.42 17.87
CA PHE A 60 16.49 4.29 17.94
C PHE A 60 17.22 4.25 19.28
N ASP A 61 17.70 5.39 19.78
CA ASP A 61 18.35 5.49 21.09
C ASP A 61 17.42 5.07 22.24
N ARG A 62 16.16 5.55 22.24
CA ARG A 62 15.13 5.14 23.22
C ARG A 62 14.86 3.63 23.19
N CYS A 63 14.98 3.01 22.02
CA CYS A 63 14.81 1.56 21.85
C CYS A 63 16.13 0.77 21.99
N SER A 64 17.24 1.41 22.35
CA SER A 64 18.59 0.81 22.37
C SER A 64 18.95 0.12 21.06
N LEU A 65 18.62 0.76 19.93
CA LEU A 65 18.92 0.32 18.58
C LEU A 65 20.02 1.21 18.00
N GLN A 66 20.99 0.59 17.34
CA GLN A 66 22.00 1.29 16.57
C GLN A 66 21.70 1.13 15.08
N LEU A 67 21.64 2.24 14.35
CA LEU A 67 21.56 2.19 12.90
C LEU A 67 22.88 1.70 12.31
N ILE A 68 22.81 0.62 11.54
CA ILE A 68 23.95 0.04 10.81
C ILE A 68 23.90 0.48 9.35
N LYS A 69 22.71 0.48 8.75
CA LYS A 69 22.51 0.84 7.34
C LYS A 69 21.11 1.44 7.14
N ALA A 70 21.02 2.45 6.29
CA ALA A 70 19.77 2.98 5.76
C ALA A 70 19.95 3.23 4.26
N GLU A 71 19.05 2.68 3.44
CA GLU A 71 19.07 2.90 1.99
C GLU A 71 17.66 2.89 1.40
N SER A 72 17.46 3.66 0.34
CA SER A 72 16.28 3.54 -0.51
C SER A 72 16.55 2.52 -1.59
N GLY A 73 15.54 1.72 -1.89
CA GLY A 73 15.62 0.69 -2.91
C GLY A 73 14.28 0.48 -3.59
N GLN A 74 14.35 -0.29 -4.67
CA GLN A 74 13.20 -0.75 -5.40
C GLN A 74 13.14 -2.26 -5.29
N VAL A 75 11.98 -2.80 -4.94
CA VAL A 75 11.76 -4.23 -4.82
C VAL A 75 10.65 -4.61 -5.77
N ASN A 76 10.89 -5.60 -6.61
CA ASN A 76 9.82 -6.21 -7.39
C ASN A 76 9.01 -7.11 -6.47
N GLY A 77 7.70 -6.94 -6.47
CA GLY A 77 6.81 -7.85 -5.78
C GLY A 77 6.89 -9.25 -6.40
N PRO A 78 6.79 -10.33 -5.62
CA PRO A 78 6.93 -11.70 -6.13
C PRO A 78 5.88 -12.04 -7.20
N PHE A 79 4.68 -11.44 -7.14
CA PHE A 79 3.64 -11.62 -8.16
C PHE A 79 3.95 -10.88 -9.46
N PHE A 80 4.62 -9.73 -9.38
CA PHE A 80 5.03 -8.99 -10.57
C PHE A 80 6.12 -9.75 -11.33
N GLU A 81 7.09 -10.32 -10.62
CA GLU A 81 8.09 -11.19 -11.24
C GLU A 81 7.46 -12.43 -11.91
N GLN A 82 6.47 -13.05 -11.28
CA GLN A 82 5.74 -14.18 -11.84
C GLN A 82 4.97 -13.79 -13.11
N LEU A 83 4.34 -12.61 -13.13
CA LEU A 83 3.69 -12.07 -14.32
C LEU A 83 4.71 -11.86 -15.46
N GLN A 84 5.86 -11.23 -15.17
CA GLN A 84 6.92 -11.02 -16.17
C GLN A 84 7.51 -12.33 -16.72
N LYS A 85 7.57 -13.38 -15.90
CA LYS A 85 8.03 -14.72 -16.29
C LYS A 85 6.94 -15.55 -16.99
N GLY A 86 5.72 -15.02 -17.16
CA GLY A 86 4.58 -15.74 -17.75
C GLY A 86 4.03 -16.87 -16.87
N GLN A 87 4.35 -16.87 -15.57
CA GLN A 87 3.85 -17.85 -14.60
C GLN A 87 2.46 -17.47 -14.06
N LEU A 88 2.07 -16.21 -14.21
CA LEU A 88 0.73 -15.70 -13.97
C LEU A 88 0.20 -15.03 -15.23
N THR A 89 -1.08 -15.20 -15.50
CA THR A 89 -1.81 -14.36 -16.45
C THR A 89 -2.05 -12.97 -15.85
N LEU A 90 -2.29 -11.97 -16.71
CA LEU A 90 -2.65 -10.63 -16.25
C LEU A 90 -3.92 -10.63 -15.39
N ASP A 91 -4.92 -11.45 -15.75
CA ASP A 91 -6.16 -11.55 -15.01
C ASP A 91 -5.96 -12.12 -13.59
N GLU A 92 -5.11 -13.13 -13.45
CA GLU A 92 -4.75 -13.67 -12.13
C GLU A 92 -3.99 -12.64 -11.30
N PHE A 93 -3.03 -11.94 -11.91
CA PHE A 93 -2.30 -10.86 -11.25
C PHE A 93 -3.25 -9.75 -10.76
N ILE A 94 -4.17 -9.28 -11.61
CA ILE A 94 -5.15 -8.23 -11.26
C ILE A 94 -6.05 -8.70 -10.11
N LYS A 95 -6.51 -9.95 -10.11
CA LYS A 95 -7.30 -10.51 -9.00
C LYS A 95 -6.51 -10.54 -7.69
N ILE A 96 -5.25 -10.96 -7.73
CA ILE A 96 -4.36 -10.97 -6.55
C ILE A 96 -4.17 -9.54 -6.01
N MET A 97 -3.89 -8.58 -6.89
CA MET A 97 -3.71 -7.18 -6.50
C MET A 97 -5.00 -6.58 -5.93
N THR A 98 -6.14 -6.86 -6.55
CA THR A 98 -7.46 -6.43 -6.07
C THR A 98 -7.73 -6.99 -4.68
N LYS A 99 -7.48 -8.29 -4.46
CA LYS A 99 -7.65 -8.90 -3.13
C LYS A 99 -6.72 -8.30 -2.08
N THR A 100 -5.48 -7.99 -2.46
CA THR A 100 -4.51 -7.35 -1.56
C THR A 100 -5.03 -5.98 -1.09
N LEU A 101 -5.52 -5.14 -2.00
CA LEU A 101 -6.05 -3.83 -1.67
C LEU A 101 -7.42 -3.89 -1.00
N GLN A 102 -8.24 -4.87 -1.37
CA GLN A 102 -9.48 -5.17 -0.66
C GLN A 102 -9.20 -5.45 0.81
N CYS A 103 -8.26 -6.33 1.12
CA CYS A 103 -7.85 -6.60 2.50
C CYS A 103 -7.33 -5.34 3.21
N ALA A 104 -6.61 -4.45 2.51
CA ALA A 104 -6.04 -3.25 3.11
C ALA A 104 -7.08 -2.14 3.35
N PHE A 105 -8.05 -1.96 2.45
CA PHE A 105 -8.87 -0.75 2.39
C PHE A 105 -10.37 -0.97 2.55
N GLU A 106 -10.89 -2.21 2.43
CA GLU A 106 -12.33 -2.45 2.50
C GLU A 106 -12.96 -1.92 3.79
N SER A 107 -12.28 -2.08 4.94
CA SER A 107 -12.79 -1.57 6.22
C SER A 107 -12.98 -0.04 6.22
N SER A 108 -12.06 0.69 5.59
CA SER A 108 -12.13 2.16 5.50
C SER A 108 -13.24 2.59 4.54
N ILE A 109 -13.36 1.90 3.39
CA ILE A 109 -14.42 2.12 2.40
C ILE A 109 -15.80 1.83 2.99
N ARG A 110 -15.95 0.69 3.66
CA ARG A 110 -17.16 0.29 4.37
C ARG A 110 -17.54 1.34 5.42
N ARG A 111 -16.57 1.79 6.21
CA ARG A 111 -16.82 2.76 7.27
C ARG A 111 -17.36 4.09 6.73
N ALA A 112 -16.83 4.59 5.61
CA ALA A 112 -17.33 5.79 4.97
C ALA A 112 -18.81 5.66 4.56
N LEU A 113 -19.23 4.48 4.09
CA LEU A 113 -20.63 4.21 3.73
C LEU A 113 -21.54 4.06 4.98
N GLU A 114 -21.06 3.40 6.02
CA GLU A 114 -21.80 3.20 7.28
C GLU A 114 -22.15 4.51 7.96
N ILE A 115 -21.18 5.44 8.07
CA ILE A 115 -21.43 6.73 8.75
C ILE A 115 -22.40 7.62 7.97
N ASN A 116 -22.55 7.37 6.67
CA ASN A 116 -23.51 8.01 5.78
C ASN A 116 -24.89 7.33 5.78
N GLY A 117 -25.10 6.36 6.68
CA GLY A 117 -26.42 5.80 6.96
C GLY A 117 -26.90 4.72 5.98
N ARG A 118 -26.03 4.19 5.11
CA ARG A 118 -26.39 3.05 4.26
C ARG A 118 -26.65 1.80 5.08
N SER A 119 -27.61 0.98 4.64
CA SER A 119 -27.85 -0.33 5.24
C SER A 119 -26.71 -1.28 4.94
N LYS A 120 -26.56 -2.33 5.78
CA LYS A 120 -25.53 -3.35 5.59
C LYS A 120 -25.64 -4.03 4.23
N GLU A 121 -26.87 -4.36 3.82
CA GLU A 121 -27.16 -5.03 2.55
C GLU A 121 -26.76 -4.18 1.35
N GLU A 122 -27.06 -2.87 1.39
CA GLU A 122 -26.63 -1.93 0.34
C GLU A 122 -25.11 -1.81 0.28
N ILE A 123 -24.45 -1.73 1.44
CA ILE A 123 -22.99 -1.66 1.53
C ILE A 123 -22.34 -2.90 0.94
N ASP A 124 -22.81 -4.10 1.28
CA ASP A 124 -22.25 -5.35 0.78
C ASP A 124 -22.39 -5.44 -0.76
N GLN A 125 -23.53 -5.02 -1.32
CA GLN A 125 -23.74 -4.94 -2.76
C GLN A 125 -22.82 -3.92 -3.44
N LEU A 126 -22.65 -2.74 -2.83
CA LEU A 126 -21.77 -1.70 -3.36
C LEU A 126 -20.31 -2.11 -3.33
N LEU A 127 -19.86 -2.79 -2.27
CA LEU A 127 -18.48 -3.26 -2.18
C LEU A 127 -18.18 -4.31 -3.24
N ILE A 128 -19.12 -5.22 -3.53
CA ILE A 128 -18.99 -6.16 -4.65
C ILE A 128 -18.82 -5.38 -5.96
N LYS A 129 -19.71 -4.41 -6.22
CA LYS A 129 -19.65 -3.58 -7.43
C LYS A 129 -18.36 -2.77 -7.51
N PHE A 130 -17.91 -2.23 -6.39
CA PHE A 130 -16.69 -1.43 -6.27
C PHE A 130 -15.46 -2.24 -6.68
N TRP A 131 -15.29 -3.44 -6.13
CA TRP A 131 -14.11 -4.25 -6.42
C TRP A 131 -14.16 -4.85 -7.83
N SER A 132 -15.35 -5.16 -8.35
CA SER A 132 -15.50 -5.54 -9.78
C SER A 132 -15.11 -4.38 -10.71
N LEU A 133 -15.58 -3.16 -10.43
CA LEU A 133 -15.21 -1.96 -11.20
C LEU A 133 -13.70 -1.69 -11.11
N TYR A 134 -13.09 -1.92 -9.95
CA TYR A 134 -11.66 -1.77 -9.75
C TYR A 134 -10.86 -2.73 -10.63
N GLU A 135 -11.25 -4.01 -10.71
CA GLU A 135 -10.62 -4.98 -11.62
C GLU A 135 -10.74 -4.55 -13.08
N GLU A 136 -11.94 -4.12 -13.51
CA GLU A 136 -12.17 -3.63 -14.87
C GLU A 136 -11.25 -2.45 -15.21
N LYS A 137 -11.15 -1.47 -14.30
CA LYS A 137 -10.30 -0.29 -14.49
C LYS A 137 -8.82 -0.63 -14.55
N LEU A 138 -8.35 -1.63 -13.80
CA LEU A 138 -6.98 -2.11 -13.92
C LEU A 138 -6.71 -2.77 -15.28
N LYS A 139 -7.68 -3.51 -15.83
CA LYS A 139 -7.54 -4.13 -17.16
C LYS A 139 -7.42 -3.10 -18.28
N GLU A 140 -8.16 -2.00 -18.19
CA GLU A 140 -8.07 -0.86 -19.13
C GLU A 140 -6.66 -0.26 -19.20
N LYS A 141 -5.91 -0.30 -18.09
CA LYS A 141 -4.52 0.22 -17.99
C LYS A 141 -3.46 -0.88 -17.90
N SER A 142 -3.75 -2.04 -18.47
CA SER A 142 -2.86 -3.21 -18.47
C SER A 142 -1.42 -2.91 -18.90
N HIS A 143 -1.21 -2.03 -19.87
CA HIS A 143 0.14 -1.66 -20.32
C HIS A 143 0.99 -1.02 -19.22
N SER A 144 0.41 -0.14 -18.40
CA SER A 144 1.11 0.50 -17.27
C SER A 144 1.44 -0.51 -16.17
N ILE A 145 0.57 -1.49 -15.95
CA ILE A 145 0.78 -2.53 -14.93
C ILE A 145 1.99 -3.41 -15.28
N VAL A 146 2.19 -3.73 -16.56
CA VAL A 146 3.22 -4.66 -17.01
C VAL A 146 4.61 -4.01 -17.11
N THR A 147 4.68 -2.69 -17.30
CA THR A 147 5.92 -2.00 -17.65
C THR A 147 6.66 -1.38 -16.47
N ASP A 148 5.96 -0.86 -15.45
CA ASP A 148 6.60 -0.12 -14.36
C ASP A 148 5.89 -0.34 -13.02
N ASN A 149 6.36 -1.29 -12.21
CA ASN A 149 5.89 -1.39 -10.83
C ASN A 149 6.89 -1.94 -9.80
N PRO A 150 8.12 -1.39 -9.73
CA PRO A 150 8.92 -1.60 -8.54
C PRO A 150 8.28 -0.89 -7.34
N PHE A 151 8.14 -1.59 -6.22
CA PHE A 151 7.75 -0.98 -4.96
C PHE A 151 8.95 -0.22 -4.39
N ALA A 152 8.82 1.09 -4.24
CA ALA A 152 9.82 1.90 -3.55
C ALA A 152 9.77 1.61 -2.06
N CYS A 153 10.95 1.35 -1.47
CA CYS A 153 11.06 1.09 -0.05
C CYS A 153 12.33 1.70 0.54
N VAL A 154 12.30 1.89 1.85
CA VAL A 154 13.48 2.12 2.67
C VAL A 154 13.82 0.85 3.42
N CYS A 155 15.06 0.41 3.31
CA CYS A 155 15.62 -0.68 4.09
C CYS A 155 16.45 -0.10 5.24
N LEU A 156 16.07 -0.42 6.48
CA LEU A 156 16.84 -0.09 7.67
C LEU A 156 17.41 -1.37 8.29
N VAL A 157 18.71 -1.39 8.53
CA VAL A 157 19.38 -2.44 9.30
C VAL A 157 19.77 -1.87 10.66
N LEU A 158 19.13 -2.38 11.71
CA LEU A 158 19.27 -1.93 13.09
C LEU A 158 19.88 -3.05 13.94
N LYS A 159 20.82 -2.71 14.82
CA LYS A 159 21.42 -3.65 15.78
C LYS A 159 20.91 -3.35 17.18
N LYS A 160 20.37 -4.36 17.87
CA LYS A 160 20.00 -4.23 19.28
C LYS A 160 21.24 -4.15 20.16
N LEU A 161 21.40 -3.05 20.86
CA LEU A 161 22.42 -2.87 21.89
C LEU A 161 22.02 -3.68 23.13
N LYS A 162 23.02 -4.28 23.78
CA LYS A 162 22.81 -4.86 25.10
C LYS A 162 22.64 -3.69 26.06
N VAL A 163 21.52 -3.64 26.77
CA VAL A 163 21.38 -2.72 27.90
C VAL A 163 22.40 -3.18 28.93
N VAL A 164 23.41 -2.36 29.18
CA VAL A 164 24.32 -2.59 30.30
C VAL A 164 23.66 -1.91 31.47
N ASP A 165 23.02 -2.69 32.34
CA ASP A 165 22.54 -2.18 33.62
C ASP A 165 23.75 -1.61 34.35
N LYS A 166 23.69 -0.31 34.66
CA LYS A 166 24.69 0.40 35.46
C LYS A 166 24.26 0.41 36.91
#